data_AF-A0A7S2Z828-F1
#
_entry.id   AF-A0A7S2Z828-F1
#
_cell.length_a   1.000
_cell.length_b   1.000
_cell.length_c   1.000
_cell.angle_alpha   90.00
_cell.angle_beta   90.00
_cell.angle_gamma   90.00
#
_symmetry.space_group_name_H-M   'P 1'
#
loop_
_entity.id
_entity.type
_entity.pdbx_description
1 polymer ?
#
loop_
_entity_poly.entity_id
_entity_poly.type
_entity_poly.pdbx_seq_one_letter_code
_entity_poly.pdbx_strand_id
1 'polypeptide(L)'
;MMGWNLAEENMTLPPSSTDPGWQYNFGIASWVAGEAFYYLPVFLLLFFVPLPFAETCFITVMGILVNLIIVPLVGDGWVIFSYERIKESLSLFSDAQDGPCFDPAYQDFCVRMLQWNRSFPASTILFIGIMIVFASFSSSVASRRNYTTKRLVRILTMQQKKDREDLLLSIFPKSVAKHMLEKQTSEKLLDSRQSLRDIDAQNYTAARMHQNVTILFTDI
;
A
#
# COMPACT_ATOMS: atom_id res chain seq x y z
N MET A 1 -41.47 27.67 -25.44
CA MET A 1 -40.41 27.10 -26.29
C MET A 1 -39.35 28.16 -26.47
N MET A 2 -38.32 28.15 -25.62
CA MET A 2 -37.15 29.03 -25.73
C MET A 2 -35.94 28.11 -25.81
N GLY A 3 -35.26 28.16 -26.95
CA GLY A 3 -34.06 27.39 -27.21
C GLY A 3 -32.90 27.93 -26.39
N TRP A 4 -32.27 27.05 -25.63
CA TRP A 4 -31.00 27.30 -24.98
C TRP A 4 -29.90 27.09 -26.01
N ASN A 5 -29.51 28.17 -26.69
CA ASN A 5 -28.25 28.23 -27.41
C ASN A 5 -27.14 28.40 -26.36
N LEU A 6 -26.55 27.29 -25.93
CA LEU A 6 -25.26 27.32 -25.25
C LEU A 6 -24.23 27.72 -26.30
N ALA A 7 -23.80 28.98 -26.22
CA ALA A 7 -22.61 29.45 -26.89
C ALA A 7 -21.43 28.56 -26.42
N GLU A 8 -20.82 27.88 -27.38
CA GLU A 8 -19.45 27.38 -27.29
C GLU A 8 -18.52 28.60 -27.12
N GLU A 9 -18.46 29.14 -25.91
CA GLU A 9 -17.34 29.98 -25.51
C GLU A 9 -16.13 29.07 -25.42
N ASN A 10 -15.33 29.11 -26.49
CA ASN A 10 -13.94 28.70 -26.53
C ASN A 10 -13.25 29.03 -25.19
N MET A 11 -13.08 28.02 -24.33
CA MET A 11 -12.09 28.03 -23.27
C MET A 11 -10.70 27.91 -23.92
N THR A 12 -10.30 28.95 -24.63
CA THR A 12 -8.89 29.23 -24.87
C THR A 12 -8.31 29.69 -23.54
N LEU A 13 -7.78 28.72 -22.80
CA LEU A 13 -6.90 28.99 -21.66
C LEU A 13 -5.85 30.03 -22.10
N PRO A 14 -5.60 31.09 -21.32
CA PRO A 14 -4.58 32.06 -21.66
C PRO A 14 -3.23 31.35 -21.79
N PRO A 15 -2.37 31.74 -22.74
CA PRO A 15 -1.04 31.16 -22.88
C PRO A 15 -0.22 31.56 -21.65
N SER A 16 -0.24 30.74 -20.62
CA SER A 16 0.66 30.88 -19.48
C SER A 16 2.08 30.64 -19.96
N SER A 17 2.97 31.56 -19.61
CA SER A 17 4.38 31.64 -19.97
C SER A 17 5.26 30.52 -19.37
N THR A 18 4.86 29.27 -19.53
CA THR A 18 5.59 28.09 -19.06
C THR A 18 6.17 27.36 -20.26
N ASP A 19 7.49 27.45 -20.41
CA ASP A 19 8.39 26.72 -21.32
C ASP A 19 7.83 26.24 -22.68
N PRO A 20 8.26 26.84 -23.81
CA PRO A 20 7.78 26.48 -25.14
C PRO A 20 8.06 25.01 -25.53
N GLY A 21 9.01 24.33 -24.87
CA GLY A 21 9.36 22.93 -25.17
C GLY A 21 8.28 21.90 -24.83
N TRP A 22 7.42 22.16 -23.84
CA TRP A 22 6.36 21.23 -23.43
C TRP A 22 5.16 21.28 -24.37
N GLN A 23 4.77 22.49 -24.78
CA GLN A 23 3.73 22.68 -25.78
C GLN A 23 4.18 22.17 -27.16
N TYR A 24 5.47 22.27 -27.49
CA TYR A 24 6.01 21.77 -28.77
C TYR A 24 6.04 20.23 -28.86
N ASN A 25 6.41 19.52 -27.80
CA ASN A 25 6.51 18.05 -27.84
C ASN A 25 5.16 17.34 -27.63
N PHE A 26 4.26 17.94 -26.86
CA PHE A 26 3.00 17.28 -26.47
C PHE A 26 1.75 17.96 -27.03
N GLY A 27 1.79 19.23 -27.44
CA GLY A 27 0.64 19.93 -28.02
C GLY A 27 -0.63 19.79 -27.19
N ILE A 28 -1.76 19.49 -27.84
CA ILE A 28 -3.05 19.22 -27.17
C ILE A 28 -2.99 17.92 -26.34
N ALA A 29 -2.05 17.00 -26.60
CA ALA A 29 -1.82 15.82 -25.75
C ALA A 29 -1.00 16.13 -24.47
N SER A 30 -0.73 17.41 -24.19
CA SER A 30 -0.10 17.86 -22.94
C SER A 30 -0.92 17.55 -21.70
N TRP A 31 -2.23 17.28 -21.82
CA TRP A 31 -3.04 16.87 -20.68
C TRP A 31 -2.54 15.55 -20.08
N VAL A 32 -2.29 14.51 -20.89
CA VAL A 32 -1.77 13.20 -20.39
C VAL A 32 -0.40 13.35 -19.73
N ALA A 33 0.48 14.17 -20.30
CA ALA A 33 1.78 14.45 -19.69
C ALA A 33 1.62 15.24 -18.39
N GLY A 34 0.75 16.26 -18.38
CA GLY A 34 0.39 17.01 -17.19
C GLY A 34 -0.15 16.10 -16.10
N GLU A 35 -1.02 15.16 -16.43
CA GLU A 35 -1.56 14.24 -15.44
C GLU A 35 -0.52 13.25 -14.91
N ALA A 36 0.33 12.73 -15.78
CA ALA A 36 1.41 11.83 -15.37
C ALA A 36 2.47 12.53 -14.50
N PHE A 37 2.73 13.82 -14.67
CA PHE A 37 3.77 14.54 -13.92
C PHE A 37 3.26 15.33 -12.71
N TYR A 38 2.02 15.83 -12.74
CA TYR A 38 1.45 16.65 -11.66
C TYR A 38 0.49 15.87 -10.75
N TYR A 39 -0.35 15.00 -11.29
CA TYR A 39 -1.34 14.27 -10.47
C TYR A 39 -0.82 12.91 -9.99
N LEU A 40 -0.02 12.21 -10.80
CA LEU A 40 0.55 10.92 -10.42
C LEU A 40 1.38 10.93 -9.12
N PRO A 41 2.17 11.97 -8.81
CA PRO A 41 2.88 12.05 -7.52
C PRO A 41 1.94 12.06 -6.31
N VAL A 42 0.72 12.60 -6.43
CA VAL A 42 -0.28 12.56 -5.36
C VAL A 42 -0.73 11.13 -5.10
N PHE A 43 -0.86 10.30 -6.13
CA PHE A 43 -1.15 8.88 -5.99
C PHE A 43 0.02 8.09 -5.40
N LEU A 44 1.27 8.53 -5.59
CA LEU A 44 2.42 7.91 -4.92
C LEU A 44 2.36 8.05 -3.40
N LEU A 45 1.74 9.10 -2.86
CA LEU A 45 1.56 9.24 -1.41
C LEU A 45 0.66 8.14 -0.82
N LEU A 46 -0.23 7.54 -1.62
CA LEU A 46 -1.07 6.42 -1.19
C LEU A 46 -0.25 5.16 -0.87
N PHE A 47 1.00 5.03 -1.34
CA PHE A 47 1.89 3.96 -0.91
C PHE A 47 2.31 4.09 0.56
N PHE A 48 2.41 5.32 1.07
CA PHE A 48 2.91 5.60 2.41
C PHE A 48 1.78 5.68 3.44
N VAL A 49 0.54 5.90 3.00
CA VAL A 49 -0.63 5.96 3.88
C VAL A 49 -1.29 4.57 3.98
N PRO A 50 -1.37 3.95 5.17
CA PRO A 50 -2.01 2.65 5.32
C PRO A 50 -3.54 2.78 5.28
N LEU A 51 -4.09 2.85 4.08
CA LEU A 51 -5.54 2.80 3.86
C LEU A 51 -6.04 1.35 3.79
N PRO A 52 -7.29 1.08 4.20
CA PRO A 52 -7.97 -0.18 3.93
C PRO A 52 -7.99 -0.49 2.43
N PHE A 53 -7.75 -1.75 2.07
CA PHE A 53 -7.71 -2.19 0.67
C PHE A 53 -8.92 -1.77 -0.17
N ALA A 54 -10.13 -1.83 0.41
CA ALA A 54 -11.34 -1.44 -0.29
C ALA A 54 -11.33 0.04 -0.70
N GLU A 55 -10.83 0.91 0.17
CA GLU A 55 -10.72 2.36 -0.09
C GLU A 55 -9.62 2.63 -1.10
N THR A 56 -8.45 1.99 -0.98
CA THR A 56 -7.37 2.10 -1.97
C THR A 56 -7.85 1.68 -3.37
N CYS A 57 -8.59 0.57 -3.48
CA CYS A 57 -9.18 0.12 -4.75
C CYS A 57 -10.17 1.14 -5.30
N PHE A 58 -11.08 1.64 -4.48
CA PHE A 58 -12.08 2.62 -4.91
C PHE A 58 -11.43 3.90 -5.44
N ILE A 59 -10.48 4.47 -4.68
CA ILE A 59 -9.75 5.69 -5.07
C ILE A 59 -8.96 5.47 -6.36
N THR A 60 -8.27 4.33 -6.47
CA THR A 60 -7.45 4.02 -7.66
C THR A 60 -8.31 3.82 -8.90
N VAL A 61 -9.42 3.08 -8.79
CA VAL A 61 -10.36 2.86 -9.91
C VAL A 61 -11.03 4.17 -10.33
N MET A 62 -11.47 4.99 -9.38
CA MET A 62 -12.04 6.31 -9.69
C MET A 62 -11.01 7.23 -10.33
N GLY A 63 -9.77 7.23 -9.84
CA GLY A 63 -8.67 7.97 -10.45
C GLY A 63 -8.43 7.55 -11.90
N ILE A 64 -8.33 6.25 -12.18
CA ILE A 64 -8.16 5.74 -13.54
C ILE A 64 -9.35 6.11 -14.43
N LEU A 65 -10.58 5.99 -13.91
CA LEU A 65 -11.80 6.26 -14.67
C LEU A 65 -11.93 7.75 -15.01
N VAL A 66 -11.66 8.64 -14.06
CA VAL A 66 -11.69 10.09 -14.31
C VAL A 66 -10.63 10.47 -15.35
N ASN A 67 -9.38 10.07 -15.13
CA ASN A 67 -8.25 10.50 -15.94
C ASN A 67 -8.23 9.86 -17.34
N LEU A 68 -8.54 8.57 -17.48
CA LEU A 68 -8.46 7.88 -18.77
C LEU A 68 -9.80 7.77 -19.52
N ILE A 69 -10.93 7.95 -18.86
CA ILE A 69 -12.23 7.83 -19.53
C ILE A 69 -12.91 9.20 -19.58
N ILE A 70 -13.16 9.84 -18.43
CA ILE A 70 -13.98 11.06 -18.39
C ILE A 70 -13.27 12.25 -19.03
N VAL A 71 -12.06 12.58 -18.60
CA VAL A 71 -11.28 13.72 -19.13
C VAL A 71 -11.14 13.66 -20.65
N PRO A 72 -10.67 12.55 -21.25
CA PRO A 72 -10.54 12.50 -22.70
C PRO A 72 -11.86 12.38 -23.45
N LEU A 73 -12.95 11.92 -22.81
CA LEU A 73 -14.27 11.87 -23.44
C LEU A 73 -14.88 13.27 -23.56
N VAL A 74 -14.65 14.15 -22.58
CA VAL A 74 -15.19 15.53 -22.61
C VAL A 74 -14.41 16.42 -23.58
N GLY A 75 -13.10 16.20 -23.73
CA GLY A 75 -12.23 17.04 -24.56
C GLY A 75 -11.85 16.46 -25.93
N ASP A 76 -12.53 15.42 -26.42
CA ASP A 76 -12.12 14.64 -27.61
C ASP A 76 -10.64 14.19 -27.58
N GLY A 77 -10.10 14.01 -26.37
CA GLY A 77 -8.69 13.75 -26.14
C GLY A 77 -8.18 12.52 -26.87
N TRP A 78 -9.02 11.49 -26.99
CA TRP A 78 -8.70 10.25 -27.70
C TRP A 78 -8.55 10.41 -29.21
N VAL A 79 -9.25 11.38 -29.81
CA VAL A 79 -9.19 11.64 -31.27
C VAL A 79 -7.78 12.12 -31.66
N ILE A 80 -7.08 12.79 -30.75
CA ILE A 80 -5.71 13.31 -30.92
C ILE A 80 -4.67 12.17 -31.04
N PHE A 81 -5.01 10.96 -30.58
CA PHE A 81 -4.15 9.77 -30.70
C PHE A 81 -4.38 8.99 -32.00
N SER A 82 -5.36 9.39 -32.81
CA SER A 82 -5.63 8.73 -34.08
C SER A 82 -4.47 8.94 -35.05
N TYR A 83 -4.17 7.89 -35.80
CA TYR A 83 -3.10 7.89 -36.80
C TYR A 83 -3.26 9.06 -37.79
N GLU A 84 -4.47 9.26 -38.28
CA GLU A 84 -4.80 10.30 -39.26
C GLU A 84 -4.60 11.72 -38.71
N ARG A 85 -5.00 12.00 -37.46
CA ARG A 85 -4.75 13.30 -36.81
C ARG A 85 -3.28 13.57 -36.60
N ILE A 86 -2.51 12.56 -36.21
CA ILE A 86 -1.06 12.71 -36.03
C ILE A 86 -0.40 13.00 -37.38
N LYS A 87 -0.78 12.26 -38.43
CA LYS A 87 -0.28 12.46 -39.78
C LYS A 87 -0.64 13.84 -40.34
N GLU A 88 -1.89 14.27 -40.18
CA GLU A 88 -2.39 15.61 -40.54
C GLU A 88 -1.59 16.70 -39.82
N SER A 89 -1.40 16.55 -38.50
CA SER A 89 -0.61 17.51 -37.72
C SER A 89 0.84 17.58 -38.19
N LEU A 90 1.45 16.44 -38.56
CA LEU A 90 2.81 16.40 -39.07
C LEU A 90 2.93 17.10 -40.44
N SER A 91 1.93 16.96 -41.30
CA SER A 91 1.89 17.63 -42.60
C SER A 91 1.68 19.15 -42.51
N LEU A 92 1.01 19.64 -41.47
CA LEU A 92 0.87 21.09 -41.23
C LEU A 92 2.20 21.78 -40.86
N PHE A 93 3.18 21.02 -40.37
CA PHE A 93 4.52 21.53 -40.05
C PHE A 93 5.55 21.29 -41.16
N SER A 94 5.16 20.67 -42.28
CA SER A 94 6.10 20.34 -43.37
C SER A 94 6.68 21.55 -44.08
N ASP A 95 6.03 22.71 -43.98
CA ASP A 95 6.49 23.95 -44.63
C ASP A 95 7.70 24.59 -43.90
N ALA A 96 8.07 24.10 -42.71
CA ALA A 96 9.00 24.82 -41.83
C ALA A 96 10.34 24.13 -41.53
N GLN A 97 10.61 22.85 -41.87
CA GLN A 97 11.87 22.22 -41.47
C GLN A 97 12.28 20.95 -42.24
N ASP A 98 13.57 20.86 -42.59
CA ASP A 98 14.26 19.65 -43.02
C ASP A 98 14.44 18.69 -41.84
N GLY A 99 13.80 17.53 -41.87
CA GLY A 99 13.90 16.52 -40.82
C GLY A 99 13.49 15.14 -41.31
N PRO A 100 13.99 14.06 -40.68
CA PRO A 100 13.75 12.69 -41.13
C PRO A 100 12.27 12.30 -41.11
N CYS A 101 11.43 13.00 -40.35
CA CYS A 101 9.99 12.75 -40.30
C CYS A 101 9.17 13.36 -41.45
N PHE A 102 9.80 14.16 -42.31
CA PHE A 102 9.18 14.75 -43.50
C PHE A 102 9.49 13.96 -44.77
N ASP A 103 10.47 13.05 -44.71
CA ASP A 103 10.71 12.08 -45.78
C ASP A 103 9.59 11.03 -45.78
N PRO A 104 8.88 10.83 -46.92
CA PRO A 104 7.81 9.84 -47.02
C PRO A 104 8.26 8.41 -46.68
N ALA A 105 9.56 8.09 -46.82
CA ALA A 105 10.08 6.78 -46.44
C ALA A 105 10.05 6.52 -44.93
N TYR A 106 10.10 7.58 -44.11
CA TYR A 106 10.20 7.49 -42.64
C TYR A 106 8.97 8.06 -41.91
N GLN A 107 8.03 8.66 -42.65
CA GLN A 107 6.83 9.29 -42.10
C GLN A 107 6.02 8.33 -41.21
N ASP A 108 5.77 7.10 -41.67
CA ASP A 108 5.01 6.09 -40.93
C ASP A 108 5.70 5.69 -39.61
N PHE A 109 7.03 5.63 -39.61
CA PHE A 109 7.81 5.35 -38.41
C PHE A 109 7.68 6.49 -37.39
N CYS A 110 7.78 7.74 -37.85
CA CYS A 110 7.63 8.91 -36.98
C CYS A 110 6.22 9.02 -36.39
N VAL A 111 5.17 8.78 -37.18
CA VAL A 111 3.79 8.77 -36.68
C VAL A 111 3.61 7.71 -35.59
N ARG A 112 4.15 6.50 -35.80
CA ARG A 112 4.08 5.42 -34.81
C ARG A 112 4.87 5.74 -33.54
N MET A 113 6.05 6.35 -33.67
CA MET A 113 6.86 6.78 -32.53
C MET A 113 6.17 7.87 -31.72
N LEU A 114 5.56 8.87 -32.39
CA LEU A 114 4.75 9.91 -31.74
C LEU A 114 3.52 9.33 -31.05
N GLN A 115 2.83 8.39 -31.70
CA GLN A 115 1.68 7.70 -31.11
C GLN A 115 2.10 6.93 -29.84
N TRP A 116 3.23 6.22 -29.89
CA TRP A 116 3.79 5.53 -28.73
C TRP A 116 4.15 6.51 -27.61
N ASN A 117 4.88 7.58 -27.94
CA ASN A 117 5.31 8.58 -26.95
C ASN A 117 4.12 9.26 -26.26
N ARG A 118 3.02 9.51 -27.00
CA ARG A 118 1.78 10.04 -26.44
C ARG A 118 1.03 9.01 -25.60
N SER A 119 1.03 7.74 -25.99
CA SER A 119 0.30 6.66 -25.29
C SER A 119 1.04 6.16 -24.05
N PHE A 120 2.36 6.36 -23.98
CA PHE A 120 3.21 5.88 -22.90
C PHE A 120 2.81 6.40 -21.51
N PRO A 121 2.52 7.70 -21.27
CA PRO A 121 2.15 8.13 -19.93
C PRO A 121 0.77 7.60 -19.49
N ALA A 122 -0.15 7.35 -20.44
CA ALA A 122 -1.42 6.69 -20.11
C ALA A 122 -1.19 5.23 -19.65
N SER A 123 -0.26 4.52 -20.28
CA SER A 123 0.07 3.15 -19.88
C SER A 123 0.85 3.10 -18.55
N THR A 124 1.69 4.10 -18.24
CA THR A 124 2.37 4.19 -16.94
C THR A 124 1.39 4.49 -15.80
N ILE A 125 0.38 5.35 -16.00
CA ILE A 125 -0.68 5.59 -15.03
C ILE A 125 -1.39 4.28 -14.67
N LEU A 126 -1.80 3.49 -15.68
CA LEU A 126 -2.43 2.19 -15.48
C LEU A 126 -1.53 1.23 -14.72
N PHE A 127 -0.26 1.14 -15.13
CA PHE A 127 0.71 0.25 -14.50
C PHE A 127 0.91 0.59 -13.02
N ILE A 128 1.05 1.88 -12.70
CA ILE A 128 1.23 2.34 -11.32
C ILE A 128 -0.02 2.09 -10.48
N GLY A 129 -1.22 2.34 -11.04
CA GLY A 129 -2.48 2.01 -10.38
C GLY A 129 -2.60 0.52 -10.02
N ILE A 130 -2.24 -0.37 -10.94
CA ILE A 130 -2.22 -1.82 -10.69
C ILE A 130 -1.22 -2.17 -9.57
N MET A 131 -0.03 -1.56 -9.60
CA MET A 131 0.99 -1.79 -8.56
C MET A 131 0.53 -1.32 -7.18
N ILE A 132 -0.18 -0.19 -7.09
CA ILE A 132 -0.78 0.31 -5.83
C ILE A 132 -1.78 -0.70 -5.28
N VAL A 133 -2.70 -1.19 -6.11
CA VAL A 133 -3.71 -2.19 -5.72
C VAL A 133 -3.04 -3.47 -5.25
N PHE A 134 -2.01 -3.94 -5.97
CA PHE A 134 -1.27 -5.15 -5.60
C PHE A 134 -0.52 -5.00 -4.27
N ALA A 135 0.15 -3.86 -4.05
CA ALA A 135 0.83 -3.55 -2.80
C ALA A 135 -0.15 -3.47 -1.63
N SER A 136 -1.31 -2.81 -1.82
CA SER A 136 -2.37 -2.72 -0.82
C SER A 136 -2.96 -4.10 -0.49
N PHE A 137 -3.18 -4.95 -1.51
CA PHE A 137 -3.63 -6.33 -1.31
C PHE A 137 -2.65 -7.14 -0.46
N SER A 138 -1.36 -7.08 -0.81
CA SER A 138 -0.29 -7.79 -0.10
C SER A 138 -0.19 -7.33 1.37
N SER A 139 -0.28 -6.02 1.61
CA SER A 139 -0.30 -5.43 2.95
C SER A 139 -1.50 -5.88 3.77
N SER A 140 -2.70 -5.90 3.16
CA SER A 140 -3.93 -6.37 3.82
C SER A 140 -3.83 -7.84 4.23
N VAL A 141 -3.30 -8.71 3.37
CA VAL A 141 -3.06 -10.12 3.67
C VAL A 141 -2.04 -10.28 4.80
N ALA A 142 -0.92 -9.53 4.74
CA ALA A 142 0.10 -9.55 5.78
C ALA A 142 -0.45 -9.08 7.14
N SER A 143 -1.28 -8.04 7.16
CA SER A 143 -1.93 -7.54 8.37
C SER A 143 -2.87 -8.58 8.98
N ARG A 144 -3.70 -9.24 8.16
CA ARG A 144 -4.56 -10.35 8.61
C ARG A 144 -3.75 -11.51 9.18
N ARG A 145 -2.64 -11.88 8.54
CA ARG A 145 -1.72 -12.92 9.02
C ARG A 145 -1.07 -12.53 10.35
N ASN A 146 -0.62 -11.29 10.49
CA ASN A 146 -0.06 -10.80 11.75
C ASN A 146 -1.09 -10.81 12.89
N TYR A 147 -2.34 -10.46 12.60
CA TYR A 147 -3.42 -10.53 13.58
C TYR A 147 -3.69 -11.97 14.04
N THR A 148 -3.81 -12.92 13.11
CA THR A 148 -4.03 -14.33 13.46
C THR A 148 -2.84 -14.92 14.20
N THR A 149 -1.60 -14.62 13.79
CA THR A 149 -0.39 -15.06 14.51
C THR A 149 -0.34 -14.48 15.91
N LYS A 150 -0.58 -13.18 16.11
CA LYS A 150 -0.63 -12.57 17.45
C LYS A 150 -1.70 -13.22 18.33
N ARG A 151 -2.88 -13.53 17.77
CA ARG A 151 -3.96 -14.22 18.47
C ARG A 151 -3.55 -15.64 18.86
N LEU A 152 -2.92 -16.38 17.96
CA LEU A 152 -2.46 -17.75 18.21
C LEU A 152 -1.37 -17.78 19.28
N VAL A 153 -0.39 -16.87 19.21
CA VAL A 153 0.64 -16.71 20.24
C VAL A 153 0.02 -16.37 21.59
N ARG A 154 -0.98 -15.48 21.65
CA ARG A 154 -1.69 -15.15 22.89
C ARG A 154 -2.41 -16.38 23.48
N ILE A 155 -3.04 -17.20 22.65
CA ILE A 155 -3.71 -18.42 23.09
C ILE A 155 -2.70 -19.45 23.61
N LEU A 156 -1.63 -19.71 22.85
CA LEU A 156 -0.58 -20.65 23.25
C LEU A 156 0.11 -20.23 24.55
N THR A 157 0.40 -18.93 24.72
CA THR A 157 1.01 -18.41 25.96
C THR A 157 0.06 -18.53 27.15
N MET A 158 -1.25 -18.29 26.98
CA MET A 158 -2.25 -18.53 28.03
C MET A 158 -2.35 -20.01 28.39
N GLN A 159 -2.32 -20.91 27.40
CA GLN A 159 -2.40 -22.34 27.63
C GLN A 159 -1.14 -22.88 28.33
N GLN A 160 0.06 -22.50 27.87
CA GLN A 160 1.31 -22.83 28.56
C GLN A 160 1.36 -22.32 29.99
N LYS A 161 0.79 -21.13 30.26
CA LYS A 161 0.67 -20.61 31.63
C LYS A 161 -0.23 -21.50 32.47
N LYS A 162 -1.40 -21.88 31.95
CA LYS A 162 -2.35 -22.76 32.64
C LYS A 162 -1.77 -24.15 32.90
N ASP A 163 -1.13 -24.75 31.89
CA ASP A 163 -0.52 -26.08 32.01
C ASP A 163 0.63 -26.07 33.03
N ARG A 164 1.42 -24.99 33.07
CA ARG A 164 2.43 -24.81 34.13
C ARG A 164 1.81 -24.67 35.51
N GLU A 165 0.75 -23.90 35.65
CA GLU A 165 0.04 -23.74 36.94
C GLU A 165 -0.53 -25.07 37.43
N ASP A 166 -1.15 -25.85 36.54
CA ASP A 166 -1.74 -27.15 36.88
C ASP A 166 -0.67 -28.18 37.29
N LEU A 167 0.46 -28.19 36.59
CA LEU A 167 1.60 -29.08 36.89
C LEU A 167 2.27 -28.69 38.22
N LEU A 168 2.29 -27.40 38.57
CA LEU A 168 2.85 -26.93 39.85
C LEU A 168 1.91 -27.26 41.02
N LEU A 169 0.59 -27.20 40.80
CA LEU A 169 -0.43 -27.57 41.78
C LEU A 169 -0.54 -29.10 42.01
N SER A 170 -0.11 -29.93 41.05
CA SER A 170 -0.11 -31.38 41.19
C SER A 170 1.10 -31.92 41.96
N ILE A 171 2.24 -31.23 41.89
CA ILE A 171 3.48 -31.62 42.59
C ILE A 171 3.56 -31.02 43.99
N PHE A 172 3.11 -29.78 44.18
CA PHE A 172 3.24 -29.05 45.45
C PHE A 172 1.89 -28.80 46.12
N PRO A 173 1.84 -28.81 47.47
CA PRO A 173 0.66 -28.36 48.21
C PRO A 173 0.27 -26.92 47.81
N LYS A 174 -1.04 -26.64 47.74
CA LYS A 174 -1.59 -25.37 47.24
C LYS A 174 -0.99 -24.11 47.89
N SER A 175 -0.56 -24.19 49.15
CA SER A 175 0.07 -23.07 49.88
C SER A 175 1.49 -22.74 49.38
N VAL A 176 2.27 -23.75 48.99
CA VAL A 176 3.62 -23.59 48.45
C VAL A 176 3.56 -23.19 46.97
N ALA A 177 2.66 -23.82 46.20
CA ALA A 177 2.46 -23.53 44.80
C ALA A 177 2.07 -22.06 44.54
N LYS A 178 1.16 -21.50 45.34
CA LYS A 178 0.77 -20.08 45.26
C LYS A 178 1.94 -19.13 45.51
N HIS A 179 2.77 -19.43 46.52
CA HIS A 179 3.95 -18.61 46.84
C HIS A 179 5.00 -18.61 45.72
N MET A 180 5.20 -19.76 45.06
CA MET A 180 6.11 -19.87 43.92
C MET A 180 5.58 -19.11 42.68
N LEU A 181 4.26 -19.17 42.45
CA LEU A 181 3.59 -18.43 41.37
C LEU A 181 3.65 -16.91 41.57
N GLU A 182 3.39 -16.42 42.78
CA GLU A 182 3.48 -15.00 43.11
C GLU A 182 4.91 -14.47 42.92
N LYS A 183 5.91 -15.23 43.38
CA LYS A 183 7.33 -14.83 43.25
C LYS A 183 7.79 -14.74 41.79
N GLN A 184 7.43 -15.72 40.95
CA GLN A 184 7.72 -15.67 39.50
C GLN A 184 7.03 -14.49 38.80
N THR A 185 5.86 -14.08 39.27
CA THR A 185 5.12 -12.95 38.68
C THR A 185 5.75 -11.61 39.09
N SER A 186 6.25 -11.50 40.33
CA SER A 186 7.00 -10.33 40.80
C SER A 186 8.38 -10.17 40.16
N GLU A 187 9.11 -11.26 39.93
CA GLU A 187 10.44 -11.21 39.28
C GLU A 187 10.34 -10.81 37.80
N LYS A 188 9.33 -11.30 37.07
CA LYS A 188 9.09 -10.89 35.68
C LYS A 188 8.74 -9.40 35.50
N LEU A 189 8.22 -8.74 36.53
CA LEU A 189 7.94 -7.30 36.51
C LEU A 189 9.22 -6.46 36.72
N LEU A 190 10.22 -7.02 37.38
CA LEU A 190 11.52 -6.37 37.61
C LEU A 190 12.48 -6.59 36.43
N ASP A 191 12.29 -7.64 35.65
CA ASP A 191 13.28 -8.11 34.67
C ASP A 191 12.95 -7.78 33.19
N SER A 192 12.44 -6.57 32.92
CA SER A 192 12.34 -6.08 31.53
C SER A 192 13.70 -5.63 30.95
N ARG A 193 14.83 -5.88 31.62
CA ARG A 193 16.14 -5.40 31.16
C ARG A 193 17.32 -6.36 31.19
N GLN A 194 17.28 -7.57 31.76
CA GLN A 194 18.47 -8.41 31.78
C GLN A 194 18.20 -9.87 31.39
N SER A 195 18.70 -10.23 30.20
CA SER A 195 19.50 -11.44 29.96
C SER A 195 19.22 -12.66 30.85
N LEU A 196 18.55 -13.64 30.24
CA LEU A 196 18.30 -15.06 30.60
C LEU A 196 19.51 -15.91 31.09
N ARG A 197 20.52 -15.32 31.77
CA ARG A 197 21.79 -16.01 32.05
C ARG A 197 22.08 -16.37 33.50
N ASP A 198 21.26 -15.97 34.47
CA ASP A 198 21.38 -16.46 35.84
C ASP A 198 20.02 -16.94 36.34
N ILE A 199 19.62 -18.14 35.91
CA ILE A 199 18.81 -18.98 36.79
C ILE A 199 19.82 -19.64 37.72
N ASP A 200 20.33 -18.85 38.67
CA ASP A 200 21.00 -19.41 39.83
C ASP A 200 19.94 -20.29 40.51
N ALA A 201 20.22 -21.59 40.53
CA ALA A 201 19.40 -22.61 41.17
C ALA A 201 19.52 -22.41 42.68
N GLN A 202 18.94 -21.32 43.18
CA GLN A 202 18.94 -20.99 44.58
C GLN A 202 17.99 -21.97 45.28
N ASN A 203 18.61 -23.01 45.82
CA ASN A 203 18.00 -24.12 46.58
C ASN A 203 16.91 -23.61 47.54
N TYR A 204 15.66 -23.66 47.09
CA TYR A 204 14.51 -23.28 47.90
C TYR A 204 14.08 -24.49 48.73
N THR A 205 14.68 -24.69 49.90
CA THR A 205 14.21 -25.66 50.89
C THR A 205 13.07 -25.04 51.71
N ALA A 206 11.83 -25.30 51.28
CA ALA A 206 10.63 -24.91 52.03
C ALA A 206 10.33 -25.90 53.17
N ALA A 207 11.21 -25.99 54.17
CA ALA A 207 10.96 -26.74 55.39
C ALA A 207 10.30 -25.82 56.43
N ARG A 208 9.07 -26.15 56.86
CA ARG A 208 8.39 -25.48 57.97
C ARG A 208 8.13 -26.47 59.10
N MET A 209 8.47 -26.08 60.32
CA MET A 209 8.12 -26.84 61.51
C MET A 209 6.65 -26.63 61.82
N HIS A 210 5.84 -27.68 61.64
CA HIS A 210 4.43 -27.68 62.00
C HIS A 210 4.25 -28.31 63.39
N GLN A 211 3.63 -27.57 64.30
CA GLN A 211 3.19 -28.09 65.60
C GLN A 211 1.76 -28.61 65.48
N ASN A 212 1.43 -29.71 66.16
CA ASN A 212 0.13 -30.41 66.10
C ASN A 212 -0.21 -31.03 64.73
N VAL A 213 0.63 -31.95 64.26
CA VAL A 213 0.34 -32.75 63.06
C VAL A 213 0.16 -34.21 63.46
N THR A 214 -0.91 -34.84 62.97
CA THR A 214 -1.12 -36.28 63.15
C THR A 214 -0.53 -37.00 61.94
N ILE A 215 0.40 -37.92 62.18
CA ILE A 215 1.02 -38.73 61.14
C ILE A 215 0.35 -40.11 61.17
N LEU A 216 -0.25 -40.51 60.05
CA LEU A 216 -0.83 -41.83 59.86
C LEU A 216 0.07 -42.63 58.91
N PHE A 217 0.63 -43.72 59.39
CA PHE A 217 1.30 -44.72 58.56
C PHE A 217 0.33 -45.87 58.33
N THR A 218 0.17 -46.28 57.08
CA THR A 218 -0.58 -47.47 56.67
C THR A 218 0.35 -48.35 55.87
N ASP A 219 0.55 -49.58 56.34
CA ASP A 219 1.30 -50.63 55.67
C ASP A 219 0.34 -51.79 55.34
N ILE A 220 0.60 -52.52 54.25
CA ILE A 220 -0.29 -53.59 53.74
C ILE A 220 -0.03 -54.91 54.47
#